data_AF-A0A8H7XQL1-F1
#
_entry.id   AF-A0A8H7XQL1-F1
#
_cell.length_a   1.000
_cell.length_b   1.000
_cell.length_c   1.000
_cell.angle_alpha   90.00
_cell.angle_beta   90.00
_cell.angle_gamma   90.00
#
_symmetry.space_group_name_H-M   'P 1'
#
loop_
_entity.id
_entity.type
_entity.pdbx_description
1 polymer ?
#
loop_
_entity_poly.entity_id
_entity_poly.type
_entity_poly.pdbx_seq_one_letter_code
_entity_poly.pdbx_strand_id
1 'polypeptide(L)'
;MSRILFTNRDEFLDRPTQDAHFHSFGDESNPDSSAQILSGRDVQAGGSWFGINRSGRVALLTNITEPAKTYNTSRGYLVSSFLLSDSSHPLQDEIGKIIPEDALFAGFNLLLLAPTLNENGTIRYDSLFVTNHGGGGTLTSRPLHPNELSSGAMSNGIDGEGAELWPKVRHATEDFNATLHTLAPGQSESELTEHLFELLAWHPTTSIVERKELRNTIQVLPIPLMLEGSSNLTPRYYGTRLSTVLLVKKNGDVLFIERDIWKLVDGQPVKPVPPTERSFRFKLDIKSSANKN
;
A
#
# COMPACT_ATOMS: atom_id res chain seq x y z
N MET A 1 -17.67 7.67 3.84
CA MET A 1 -16.90 6.43 3.58
C MET A 1 -16.65 5.67 4.88
N SER A 2 -16.29 4.38 4.79
CA SER A 2 -15.75 3.58 5.89
C SER A 2 -14.21 3.73 5.92
N ARG A 3 -13.55 3.56 4.77
CA ARG A 3 -12.10 3.80 4.61
C ARG A 3 -11.78 4.44 3.27
N ILE A 4 -10.74 5.26 3.26
CA ILE A 4 -10.13 5.87 2.07
C ILE A 4 -8.64 5.61 2.22
N LEU A 5 -8.04 4.90 1.27
CA LEU A 5 -6.59 4.70 1.18
C LEU A 5 -6.13 5.08 -0.21
N PHE A 6 -4.95 5.68 -0.30
CA PHE A 6 -4.32 6.01 -1.56
C PHE A 6 -2.81 5.93 -1.38
N THR A 7 -2.11 5.37 -2.36
CA THR A 7 -0.69 5.02 -2.23
C THR A 7 0.04 5.07 -3.56
N ASN A 8 1.33 5.40 -3.50
CA ASN A 8 2.29 5.24 -4.59
C ASN A 8 3.15 4.00 -4.35
N ARG A 9 3.42 3.28 -5.43
CA ARG A 9 4.49 2.29 -5.45
C ARG A 9 5.73 2.87 -6.12
N ASP A 10 6.70 3.26 -5.30
CA ASP A 10 8.03 3.64 -5.76
C ASP A 10 8.93 2.41 -5.85
N GLU A 11 9.54 2.18 -7.01
CA GLU A 11 10.38 1.02 -7.26
C GLU A 11 11.21 1.21 -8.53
N PHE A 12 12.22 0.38 -8.73
CA PHE A 12 12.89 0.27 -10.02
C PHE A 12 11.91 -0.08 -11.15
N LEU A 13 11.98 0.67 -12.25
CA LEU A 13 11.03 0.55 -13.38
C LEU A 13 11.21 -0.74 -14.20
N ASP A 14 12.36 -1.40 -14.09
CA ASP A 14 12.63 -2.73 -14.66
C ASP A 14 12.24 -3.90 -13.75
N ARG A 15 11.79 -3.65 -12.50
CA ARG A 15 11.33 -4.74 -11.63
C ARG A 15 10.08 -5.39 -12.24
N PRO A 16 10.07 -6.72 -12.45
CA PRO A 16 8.94 -7.38 -13.08
C PRO A 16 7.75 -7.48 -12.12
N THR A 17 6.58 -7.02 -12.56
CA THR A 17 5.38 -6.92 -11.74
C THR A 17 4.14 -7.17 -12.60
N GLN A 18 3.13 -7.79 -12.03
CA GLN A 18 1.79 -7.85 -12.62
C GLN A 18 0.93 -6.72 -12.07
N ASP A 19 0.14 -6.12 -12.97
CA ASP A 19 -0.87 -5.11 -12.64
C ASP A 19 -1.93 -5.68 -11.69
N ALA A 20 -2.67 -4.80 -11.01
CA ALA A 20 -3.76 -5.22 -10.16
C ALA A 20 -4.81 -6.04 -10.92
N HIS A 21 -5.13 -7.22 -10.40
CA HIS A 21 -6.20 -8.09 -10.84
C HIS A 21 -6.67 -8.96 -9.67
N PHE A 22 -7.81 -9.64 -9.80
CA PHE A 22 -8.20 -10.65 -8.83
C PHE A 22 -7.40 -11.93 -9.06
N HIS A 23 -6.72 -12.40 -8.01
CA HIS A 23 -5.95 -13.64 -8.02
C HIS A 23 -5.91 -14.28 -6.62
N SER A 24 -5.23 -15.40 -6.51
CA SER A 24 -4.89 -16.06 -5.24
C SER A 24 -3.37 -16.20 -5.15
N PHE A 25 -2.82 -15.99 -3.95
CA PHE A 25 -1.43 -16.33 -3.66
C PHE A 25 -1.26 -17.81 -3.27
N GLY A 26 -2.35 -18.52 -2.95
CA GLY A 26 -2.36 -19.94 -2.63
C GLY A 26 -2.72 -20.84 -3.82
N ASP A 27 -2.75 -22.15 -3.59
CA ASP A 27 -2.96 -23.17 -4.63
C ASP A 27 -4.42 -23.26 -5.14
N GLU A 28 -5.36 -22.56 -4.50
CA GLU A 28 -6.76 -22.57 -4.92
C GLU A 28 -6.99 -21.61 -6.10
N SER A 29 -7.15 -22.19 -7.29
CA SER A 29 -7.52 -21.48 -8.52
C SER A 29 -9.03 -21.22 -8.64
N ASN A 30 -9.79 -21.22 -7.54
CA ASN A 30 -11.24 -21.00 -7.60
C ASN A 30 -11.55 -19.49 -7.74
N PRO A 31 -12.10 -19.04 -8.88
CA PRO A 31 -12.40 -17.64 -9.12
C PRO A 31 -13.54 -17.08 -8.25
N ASP A 32 -14.34 -17.94 -7.61
CA ASP A 32 -15.47 -17.53 -6.78
C ASP A 32 -15.18 -17.60 -5.27
N SER A 33 -13.94 -17.92 -4.88
CA SER A 33 -13.56 -18.03 -3.47
C SER A 33 -13.49 -16.65 -2.80
N SER A 34 -13.94 -16.57 -1.54
CA SER A 34 -13.72 -15.41 -0.67
C SER A 34 -12.24 -15.14 -0.39
N ALA A 35 -11.36 -16.11 -0.73
CA ALA A 35 -9.91 -15.97 -0.68
C ALA A 35 -9.33 -15.18 -1.87
N GLN A 36 -10.15 -14.74 -2.83
CA GLN A 36 -9.68 -13.87 -3.91
C GLN A 36 -9.16 -12.54 -3.38
N ILE A 37 -8.00 -12.15 -3.90
CA ILE A 37 -7.27 -10.95 -3.53
C ILE A 37 -7.16 -10.06 -4.76
N LEU A 38 -7.56 -8.80 -4.61
CA LEU A 38 -7.28 -7.75 -5.57
C LEU A 38 -5.99 -7.05 -5.17
N SER A 39 -4.92 -7.28 -5.94
CA SER A 39 -3.63 -6.63 -5.75
C SER A 39 -2.78 -6.76 -7.01
N GLY A 40 -1.80 -5.88 -7.19
CA GLY A 40 -0.70 -6.19 -8.10
C GLY A 40 0.25 -7.22 -7.46
N ARG A 41 1.03 -7.92 -8.29
CA ARG A 41 1.94 -8.98 -7.84
C ARG A 41 3.39 -8.68 -8.20
N ASP A 42 4.27 -8.88 -7.24
CA ASP A 42 5.70 -8.86 -7.47
C ASP A 42 6.11 -10.19 -8.11
N VAL A 43 6.53 -10.18 -9.38
CA VAL A 43 6.88 -11.43 -10.09
C VAL A 43 8.19 -12.01 -9.57
N GLN A 44 9.11 -11.14 -9.14
CA GLN A 44 10.42 -11.56 -8.66
C GLN A 44 10.34 -12.17 -7.25
N ALA A 45 9.57 -11.56 -6.35
CA ALA A 45 9.49 -11.96 -4.95
C ALA A 45 8.19 -12.69 -4.56
N GLY A 46 7.24 -12.82 -5.48
CA GLY A 46 6.01 -13.60 -5.33
C GLY A 46 4.86 -12.95 -4.53
N GLY A 47 5.15 -11.94 -3.69
CA GLY A 47 4.18 -11.26 -2.82
C GLY A 47 3.57 -9.98 -3.42
N SER A 48 3.10 -9.07 -2.55
CA SER A 48 2.55 -7.76 -2.95
C SER A 48 2.93 -6.64 -1.99
N TRP A 49 2.54 -5.41 -2.33
CA TRP A 49 2.78 -4.18 -1.57
C TRP A 49 1.47 -3.54 -1.08
N PHE A 50 0.37 -3.76 -1.79
CA PHE A 50 -0.94 -3.23 -1.44
C PHE A 50 -2.04 -4.11 -2.02
N GLY A 51 -3.07 -4.39 -1.22
CA GLY A 51 -4.20 -5.19 -1.70
C GLY A 51 -5.37 -5.25 -0.73
N ILE A 52 -6.47 -5.78 -1.24
CA ILE A 52 -7.69 -6.06 -0.50
C ILE A 52 -8.25 -7.44 -0.90
N ASN A 53 -8.76 -8.22 0.05
CA ASN A 53 -9.46 -9.48 -0.25
C ASN A 53 -10.99 -9.31 -0.26
N ARG A 54 -11.75 -10.33 -0.68
CA ARG A 54 -13.23 -10.27 -0.72
C ARG A 54 -13.88 -10.08 0.65
N SER A 55 -13.25 -10.56 1.72
CA SER A 55 -13.72 -10.33 3.10
C SER A 55 -13.41 -8.92 3.60
N GLY A 56 -12.70 -8.11 2.81
CA GLY A 56 -12.43 -6.70 3.05
C GLY A 56 -11.16 -6.43 3.86
N ARG A 57 -10.31 -7.43 4.13
CA ARG A 57 -9.00 -7.22 4.75
C ARG A 57 -8.12 -6.43 3.80
N VAL A 58 -7.41 -5.42 4.30
CA VAL A 58 -6.49 -4.58 3.52
C VAL A 58 -5.12 -4.62 4.15
N ALA A 59 -4.08 -4.72 3.32
CA ALA A 59 -2.69 -4.59 3.76
C ALA A 59 -1.95 -3.61 2.85
N LEU A 60 -1.13 -2.74 3.45
CA LEU A 60 -0.28 -1.77 2.76
C LEU A 60 1.13 -1.78 3.36
N LEU A 61 2.14 -1.89 2.52
CA LEU A 61 3.54 -1.99 2.90
C LEU A 61 4.33 -0.79 2.36
N THR A 62 5.14 -0.15 3.21
CA THR A 62 6.22 0.75 2.79
C THR A 62 7.58 0.21 3.24
N ASN A 63 8.59 0.37 2.40
CA ASN A 63 9.96 -0.02 2.72
C ASN A 63 10.64 1.09 3.52
N ILE A 64 11.34 0.78 4.61
CA ILE A 64 12.16 1.78 5.32
C ILE A 64 13.39 2.12 4.47
N THR A 65 13.74 3.40 4.39
CA THR A 65 14.94 3.89 3.71
C THR A 65 16.16 3.59 4.58
N GLU A 66 16.94 2.58 4.20
CA GLU A 66 18.13 2.12 4.90
C GLU A 66 19.22 1.69 3.91
N PRO A 67 20.49 1.54 4.35
CA PRO A 67 21.54 0.98 3.51
C PRO A 67 21.18 -0.41 2.97
N ALA A 68 21.57 -0.70 1.73
CA ALA A 68 21.22 -1.95 1.08
C ALA A 68 21.85 -3.14 1.81
N LYS A 69 21.00 -4.07 2.28
CA LYS A 69 21.41 -5.34 2.85
C LYS A 69 20.48 -6.44 2.36
N THR A 70 21.05 -7.64 2.17
CA THR A 70 20.29 -8.79 1.66
C THR A 70 19.62 -9.52 2.82
N TYR A 71 18.35 -9.84 2.62
CA TYR A 71 17.53 -10.62 3.53
C TYR A 71 16.84 -11.73 2.75
N ASN A 72 16.68 -12.90 3.37
CA ASN A 72 16.15 -14.08 2.71
C ASN A 72 14.62 -14.05 2.60
N THR A 73 13.94 -13.21 3.39
CA THR A 73 12.48 -13.12 3.41
C THR A 73 12.00 -11.83 2.76
N SER A 74 11.13 -11.96 1.76
CA SER A 74 10.47 -10.83 1.12
C SER A 74 9.46 -10.19 2.07
N ARG A 75 9.51 -8.87 2.25
CA ARG A 75 8.49 -8.11 2.99
C ARG A 75 7.10 -8.26 2.37
N GLY A 76 7.02 -8.42 1.06
CA GLY A 76 5.74 -8.60 0.35
C GLY A 76 5.02 -9.91 0.70
N TYR A 77 5.72 -10.87 1.32
CA TYR A 77 5.12 -12.06 1.90
C TYR A 77 4.13 -11.71 3.03
N LEU A 78 4.44 -10.71 3.85
CA LEU A 78 3.57 -10.28 4.97
C LEU A 78 2.21 -9.80 4.46
N VAL A 79 2.22 -9.06 3.36
CA VAL A 79 1.00 -8.58 2.69
C VAL A 79 0.18 -9.75 2.17
N SER A 80 0.79 -10.66 1.40
CA SER A 80 0.08 -11.82 0.85
C SER A 80 -0.44 -12.76 1.95
N SER A 81 0.36 -13.01 2.99
CA SER A 81 0.00 -13.88 4.11
C SER A 81 -1.22 -13.33 4.87
N PHE A 82 -1.23 -12.03 5.16
CA PHE A 82 -2.38 -11.40 5.80
C PHE A 82 -3.64 -11.41 4.92
N LEU A 83 -3.50 -11.18 3.61
CA LEU A 83 -4.65 -11.15 2.69
C LEU A 83 -5.25 -12.54 2.43
N LEU A 84 -4.44 -13.60 2.57
CA LEU A 84 -4.90 -14.99 2.54
C LEU A 84 -5.56 -15.43 3.86
N SER A 85 -5.28 -14.77 4.97
CA SER A 85 -5.81 -15.11 6.29
C SER A 85 -7.34 -14.91 6.36
N ASP A 86 -8.06 -15.98 6.70
CA ASP A 86 -9.49 -15.94 7.04
C ASP A 86 -9.73 -15.88 8.56
N SER A 87 -8.68 -15.58 9.32
CA SER A 87 -8.71 -15.58 10.79
C SER A 87 -9.85 -14.71 11.33
N SER A 88 -10.59 -15.30 12.27
CA SER A 88 -11.61 -14.62 13.07
C SER A 88 -11.07 -14.09 14.40
N HIS A 89 -9.76 -14.16 14.63
CA HIS A 89 -9.14 -13.64 15.84
C HIS A 89 -9.00 -12.11 15.78
N PRO A 90 -8.87 -11.43 16.93
CA PRO A 90 -8.48 -10.03 16.97
C PRO A 90 -7.22 -9.79 16.13
N LEU A 91 -7.18 -8.66 15.42
CA LEU A 91 -6.10 -8.32 14.50
C LEU A 91 -4.70 -8.36 15.16
N GLN A 92 -4.62 -8.04 16.45
CA GLN A 92 -3.39 -8.06 17.24
C GLN A 92 -2.80 -9.48 17.36
N ASP A 93 -3.63 -10.51 17.39
CA ASP A 93 -3.21 -11.90 17.60
C ASP A 93 -2.70 -12.56 16.31
N GLU A 94 -2.90 -11.92 15.15
CA GLU A 94 -2.54 -12.49 13.86
C GLU A 94 -1.07 -12.32 13.50
N ILE A 95 -0.37 -11.35 14.09
CA ILE A 95 1.04 -11.08 13.76
C ILE A 95 1.91 -12.31 14.04
N GLY A 96 1.70 -12.97 15.17
CA GLY A 96 2.43 -14.20 15.51
C GLY A 96 2.13 -15.38 14.59
N LYS A 97 1.08 -15.33 13.77
CA LYS A 97 0.68 -16.40 12.84
C LYS A 97 1.13 -16.14 11.41
N ILE A 98 1.15 -14.88 10.97
CA ILE A 98 1.52 -14.52 9.60
C ILE A 98 3.05 -14.45 9.40
N ILE A 99 3.81 -14.39 10.50
CA ILE A 99 5.27 -14.23 10.49
C ILE A 99 5.93 -15.57 10.81
N PRO A 100 6.80 -16.11 9.92
CA PRO A 100 7.59 -17.29 10.24
C PRO A 100 8.57 -17.02 11.39
N GLU A 101 8.75 -18.00 12.29
CA GLU A 101 9.58 -17.84 13.51
C GLU A 101 11.02 -17.36 13.23
N ASP A 102 11.64 -17.82 12.14
CA ASP A 102 13.02 -17.47 11.76
C ASP A 102 13.10 -16.37 10.68
N ALA A 103 12.01 -15.64 10.42
CA ALA A 103 11.98 -14.67 9.34
C ALA A 103 12.76 -13.38 9.69
N LEU A 104 13.78 -13.09 8.87
CA LEU A 104 14.50 -11.81 8.90
C LEU A 104 14.12 -10.98 7.67
N PHE A 105 13.57 -9.80 7.92
CA PHE A 105 13.16 -8.86 6.88
C PHE A 105 14.08 -7.64 6.82
N ALA A 106 14.21 -7.06 5.63
CA ALA A 106 14.62 -5.67 5.49
C ALA A 106 13.63 -4.73 6.22
N GLY A 107 14.03 -3.50 6.51
CA GLY A 107 13.20 -2.52 7.21
C GLY A 107 11.87 -2.26 6.51
N PHE A 108 10.76 -2.24 7.27
CA PHE A 108 9.43 -1.99 6.71
C PHE A 108 8.46 -1.34 7.69
N ASN A 109 7.42 -0.73 7.14
CA ASN A 109 6.19 -0.38 7.84
C ASN A 109 5.01 -1.06 7.14
N LEU A 110 4.12 -1.69 7.91
CA LEU A 110 2.99 -2.46 7.41
C LEU A 110 1.72 -2.00 8.13
N LEU A 111 0.75 -1.53 7.35
CA LEU A 111 -0.59 -1.20 7.81
C LEU A 111 -1.53 -2.36 7.47
N LEU A 112 -2.18 -2.91 8.49
CA LEU A 112 -3.20 -3.94 8.38
C LEU A 112 -4.55 -3.38 8.80
N LEU A 113 -5.58 -3.64 8.00
CA LEU A 113 -6.96 -3.27 8.31
C LEU A 113 -7.86 -4.51 8.18
N ALA A 114 -8.61 -4.80 9.23
CA ALA A 114 -9.60 -5.89 9.24
C ALA A 114 -11.01 -5.32 9.46
N PRO A 115 -11.97 -5.63 8.59
CA PRO A 115 -13.31 -5.07 8.72
C PRO A 115 -14.10 -5.73 9.84
N THR A 116 -14.89 -4.94 10.55
CA THR A 116 -15.84 -5.37 11.57
C THR A 116 -17.24 -4.87 11.22
N LEU A 117 -18.26 -5.70 11.45
CA LEU A 117 -19.65 -5.32 11.25
C LEU A 117 -20.23 -4.75 12.54
N ASN A 118 -20.87 -3.59 12.42
CA ASN A 118 -21.67 -3.02 13.50
C ASN A 118 -23.03 -3.67 13.58
N GLU A 119 -23.69 -3.52 14.74
CA GLU A 119 -25.08 -3.96 14.96
C GLU A 119 -26.05 -3.39 13.91
N ASN A 120 -25.81 -2.17 13.43
CA ASN A 120 -26.61 -1.53 12.38
C ASN A 120 -26.22 -1.94 10.94
N GLY A 121 -25.39 -2.97 10.78
CA GLY A 121 -24.93 -3.49 9.49
C GLY A 121 -23.88 -2.64 8.77
N THR A 122 -23.39 -1.55 9.39
CA THR A 122 -22.33 -0.74 8.80
C THR A 122 -20.94 -1.29 9.11
N ILE A 123 -20.02 -1.11 8.16
CA ILE A 123 -18.65 -1.60 8.28
C ILE A 123 -17.78 -0.57 9.01
N ARG A 124 -17.04 -1.05 10.01
CA ARG A 124 -15.86 -0.41 10.61
C ARG A 124 -14.63 -1.24 10.29
N TYR A 125 -13.47 -0.73 10.69
CA TYR A 125 -12.20 -1.41 10.49
C TYR A 125 -11.35 -1.25 11.73
N ASP A 126 -10.85 -2.36 12.23
CA ASP A 126 -9.73 -2.38 13.15
C ASP A 126 -8.45 -2.15 12.36
N SER A 127 -7.48 -1.49 13.00
CA SER A 127 -6.23 -1.11 12.36
C SER A 127 -5.05 -1.51 13.22
N LEU A 128 -4.00 -2.04 12.58
CA LEU A 128 -2.75 -2.37 13.22
C LEU A 128 -1.59 -1.91 12.35
N PHE A 129 -0.69 -1.14 12.94
CA PHE A 129 0.57 -0.77 12.36
C PHE A 129 1.66 -1.70 12.89
N VAL A 130 2.47 -2.24 12.00
CA VAL A 130 3.52 -3.23 12.30
C VAL A 130 4.82 -2.77 11.67
N THR A 131 5.92 -2.83 12.39
CA THR A 131 7.24 -2.46 11.88
C THR A 131 8.33 -3.26 12.59
N ASN A 132 9.46 -3.43 11.92
CA ASN A 132 10.69 -3.95 12.52
C ASN A 132 11.71 -2.84 12.84
N HIS A 133 11.34 -1.56 12.66
CA HIS A 133 12.19 -0.37 12.89
C HIS A 133 13.50 -0.34 12.10
N GLY A 134 13.66 -1.23 11.13
CA GLY A 134 14.89 -1.41 10.37
C GLY A 134 15.19 -2.88 10.09
N GLY A 135 16.07 -3.12 9.12
CA GLY A 135 16.40 -4.45 8.66
C GLY A 135 16.99 -5.33 9.77
N GLY A 136 16.38 -6.50 9.96
CA GLY A 136 16.72 -7.46 11.01
C GLY A 136 16.33 -7.03 12.43
N GLY A 137 15.59 -5.93 12.59
CA GLY A 137 15.09 -5.49 13.88
C GLY A 137 13.93 -6.32 14.42
N THR A 138 13.59 -6.09 15.69
CA THR A 138 12.48 -6.77 16.37
C THR A 138 11.14 -6.23 15.89
N LEU A 139 10.21 -7.13 15.62
CA LEU A 139 8.85 -6.79 15.23
C LEU A 139 8.09 -6.19 16.41
N THR A 140 7.44 -5.06 16.14
CA THR A 140 6.53 -4.40 17.07
C THR A 140 5.23 -4.08 16.34
N SER A 141 4.14 -3.97 17.09
CA SER A 141 2.85 -3.59 16.54
C SER A 141 2.07 -2.72 17.50
N ARG A 142 1.31 -1.77 16.96
CA ARG A 142 0.41 -0.88 17.71
C ARG A 142 -0.85 -0.60 16.90
N PRO A 143 -2.00 -0.34 17.54
CA PRO A 143 -3.12 0.27 16.84
C PRO A 143 -2.74 1.66 16.31
N LEU A 144 -3.43 2.12 15.27
CA LEU A 144 -3.32 3.50 14.83
C LEU A 144 -3.92 4.44 15.88
N HIS A 145 -3.27 5.58 16.06
CA HIS A 145 -3.78 6.67 16.88
C HIS A 145 -5.02 7.31 16.23
N PRO A 146 -5.93 7.92 17.02
CA PRO A 146 -7.13 8.57 16.49
C PRO A 146 -6.86 9.58 15.37
N ASN A 147 -5.75 10.32 15.44
CA ASN A 147 -5.37 11.28 14.42
C ASN A 147 -4.98 10.58 13.10
N GLU A 148 -4.21 9.48 13.18
CA GLU A 148 -3.83 8.65 12.02
C GLU A 148 -5.08 8.01 11.37
N LEU A 149 -6.10 7.68 12.16
CA LEU A 149 -7.37 7.13 11.68
C LEU A 149 -8.27 8.17 11.00
N SER A 150 -8.14 9.44 11.37
CA SER A 150 -8.93 10.53 10.78
C SER A 150 -8.35 10.94 9.42
N SER A 151 -7.05 11.24 9.40
CA SER A 151 -6.30 11.63 8.22
C SER A 151 -4.81 11.53 8.56
N GLY A 152 -4.16 10.50 8.04
CA GLY A 152 -2.74 10.24 8.29
C GLY A 152 -2.03 9.85 7.00
N ALA A 153 -0.72 10.04 7.00
CA ALA A 153 0.15 9.59 5.94
C ALA A 153 1.35 8.85 6.55
N MET A 154 1.80 7.80 5.86
CA MET A 154 3.00 7.05 6.20
C MET A 154 3.92 6.94 4.99
N SER A 155 5.20 6.74 5.26
CA SER A 155 6.27 6.82 4.28
C SER A 155 7.36 5.78 4.58
N ASN A 156 8.51 5.90 3.94
CA ASN A 156 9.72 5.11 4.10
C ASN A 156 10.57 5.49 5.33
N GLY A 157 10.04 6.28 6.26
CA GLY A 157 10.74 6.62 7.51
C GLY A 157 10.50 5.58 8.60
N ILE A 158 11.25 5.67 9.70
CA ILE A 158 11.07 4.81 10.87
C ILE A 158 10.00 5.43 11.77
N ASP A 159 9.02 4.62 12.19
CA ASP A 159 7.94 5.06 13.08
C ASP A 159 8.51 5.53 14.43
N GLY A 160 8.08 6.70 14.89
CA GLY A 160 8.59 7.31 16.13
C GLY A 160 9.96 7.99 16.02
N GLU A 161 10.60 7.98 14.85
CA GLU A 161 11.90 8.66 14.61
C GLU A 161 11.77 9.87 13.67
N GLY A 162 10.70 10.65 13.80
CA GLY A 162 10.52 11.90 13.05
C GLY A 162 10.08 11.72 11.59
N ALA A 163 9.67 10.51 11.19
CA ALA A 163 9.12 10.24 9.87
C ALA A 163 7.85 11.07 9.57
N GLU A 164 7.06 11.35 10.60
CA GLU A 164 5.87 12.20 10.57
C GLU A 164 6.19 13.67 10.23
N LEU A 165 7.43 14.11 10.47
CA LEU A 165 7.89 15.47 10.18
C LEU A 165 8.38 15.65 8.73
N TRP A 166 8.52 14.56 7.97
CA TRP A 166 9.01 14.62 6.60
C TRP A 166 8.10 15.51 5.74
N PRO A 167 8.67 16.38 4.87
CA PRO A 167 7.88 17.33 4.10
C PRO A 167 6.74 16.69 3.30
N LYS A 168 6.98 15.54 2.67
CA LYS A 168 5.94 14.83 1.93
C LYS A 168 4.81 14.29 2.80
N VAL A 169 5.11 13.88 4.03
CA VAL A 169 4.13 13.32 4.97
C VAL A 169 3.24 14.43 5.51
N ARG A 170 3.83 15.57 5.90
CA ARG A 170 3.08 16.75 6.32
C ARG A 170 2.20 17.27 5.19
N HIS A 171 2.77 17.46 4.00
CA HIS A 171 2.02 17.92 2.83
C HIS A 171 0.84 16.99 2.49
N ALA A 172 1.06 15.68 2.40
CA ALA A 172 0.00 14.71 2.14
C ALA A 172 -1.12 14.79 3.19
N THR A 173 -0.76 14.91 4.47
CA THR A 173 -1.72 14.93 5.58
C THR A 173 -2.52 16.24 5.59
N GLU A 174 -1.86 17.37 5.39
CA GLU A 174 -2.48 18.70 5.35
C GLU A 174 -3.45 18.82 4.17
N ASP A 175 -3.02 18.45 2.97
CA ASP A 175 -3.84 18.57 1.77
C ASP A 175 -4.98 17.54 1.74
N PHE A 176 -4.77 16.32 2.28
CA PHE A 176 -5.86 15.35 2.43
C PHE A 176 -6.91 15.84 3.43
N ASN A 177 -6.49 16.42 4.57
CA ASN A 177 -7.42 17.05 5.50
C ASN A 177 -8.22 18.17 4.85
N ALA A 178 -7.54 19.07 4.11
CA ALA A 178 -8.20 20.14 3.38
C ALA A 178 -9.24 19.58 2.38
N THR A 179 -8.87 18.53 1.63
CA THR A 179 -9.77 17.84 0.70
C THR A 179 -10.99 17.28 1.42
N LEU A 180 -10.82 16.60 2.56
CA LEU A 180 -11.95 16.06 3.33
C LEU A 180 -12.90 17.15 3.86
N HIS A 181 -12.39 18.35 4.16
CA HIS A 181 -13.19 19.48 4.60
C HIS A 181 -13.92 20.21 3.46
N THR A 182 -13.38 20.16 2.23
CA THR A 182 -13.99 20.77 1.05
C THR A 182 -14.94 19.83 0.31
N LEU A 183 -14.98 18.54 0.68
CA LEU A 183 -15.95 17.57 0.16
C LEU A 183 -17.39 18.04 0.41
N ALA A 184 -18.00 18.63 -0.62
CA ALA A 184 -19.38 19.10 -0.55
C ALA A 184 -20.36 17.91 -0.51
N PRO A 185 -21.51 18.04 0.20
CA PRO A 185 -22.59 17.06 0.08
C PRO A 185 -23.03 16.94 -1.40
N GLY A 186 -22.81 15.78 -2.00
CA GLY A 186 -23.15 15.50 -3.41
C GLY A 186 -21.99 15.50 -4.40
N GLN A 187 -20.75 15.77 -3.95
CA GLN A 187 -19.58 15.59 -4.80
C GLN A 187 -19.48 14.13 -5.28
N SER A 188 -19.18 13.96 -6.57
CA SER A 188 -19.13 12.64 -7.17
C SER A 188 -17.93 11.85 -6.65
N GLU A 189 -18.09 10.53 -6.60
CA GLU A 189 -16.99 9.62 -6.25
C GLU A 189 -15.79 9.77 -7.20
N SER A 190 -16.05 10.12 -8.46
CA SER A 190 -15.03 10.37 -9.48
C SER A 190 -14.16 11.59 -9.16
N GLU A 191 -14.78 12.70 -8.77
CA GLU A 191 -14.05 13.93 -8.39
C GLU A 191 -13.18 13.69 -7.16
N LEU A 192 -13.68 12.94 -6.17
CA LEU A 192 -12.87 12.53 -5.03
C LEU A 192 -11.66 11.71 -5.50
N THR A 193 -11.84 10.70 -6.36
CA THR A 193 -10.71 9.89 -6.83
C THR A 193 -9.70 10.70 -7.62
N GLU A 194 -10.11 11.67 -8.44
CA GLU A 194 -9.18 12.56 -9.14
C GLU A 194 -8.34 13.38 -8.15
N HIS A 195 -8.96 14.03 -7.17
CA HIS A 195 -8.22 14.79 -6.15
C HIS A 195 -7.23 13.90 -5.38
N LEU A 196 -7.60 12.64 -5.07
CA LEU A 196 -6.68 11.70 -4.41
C LEU A 196 -5.49 11.33 -5.30
N PHE A 197 -5.68 11.21 -6.62
CA PHE A 197 -4.57 11.00 -7.55
C PHE A 197 -3.72 12.26 -7.73
N GLU A 198 -4.30 13.46 -7.69
CA GLU A 198 -3.56 14.73 -7.69
C GLU A 198 -2.66 14.86 -6.46
N LEU A 199 -3.16 14.50 -5.26
CA LEU A 199 -2.36 14.41 -4.04
C LEU A 199 -1.16 13.46 -4.21
N LEU A 200 -1.41 12.28 -4.81
CA LEU A 200 -0.35 11.31 -5.11
C LEU A 200 0.64 11.77 -6.19
N ALA A 201 0.29 12.77 -6.98
CA ALA A 201 1.13 13.33 -8.03
C ALA A 201 2.05 14.44 -7.52
N TRP A 202 1.91 14.88 -6.26
CA TRP A 202 2.70 15.99 -5.76
C TRP A 202 4.20 15.69 -5.73
N HIS A 203 4.97 16.65 -6.22
CA HIS A 203 6.41 16.69 -6.12
C HIS A 203 6.86 18.15 -5.99
N PRO A 204 8.01 18.42 -5.34
CA PRO A 204 8.53 19.79 -5.25
C PRO A 204 8.99 20.28 -6.63
N THR A 205 9.16 21.60 -6.75
CA THR A 205 9.73 22.22 -7.95
C THR A 205 11.23 21.94 -8.09
N THR A 206 11.92 21.71 -6.96
CA THR A 206 13.33 21.30 -6.95
C THR A 206 13.46 19.87 -7.43
N SER A 207 14.40 19.64 -8.36
CA SER A 207 14.70 18.30 -8.85
C SER A 207 15.24 17.41 -7.72
N ILE A 208 14.67 16.21 -7.61
CA ILE A 208 15.14 15.15 -6.71
C ILE A 208 16.15 14.33 -7.50
N VAL A 209 17.38 14.24 -7.00
CA VAL A 209 18.47 13.54 -7.70
C VAL A 209 19.08 12.43 -6.84
N GLU A 210 18.90 12.48 -5.53
CA GLU A 210 19.41 11.47 -4.60
C GLU A 210 18.31 10.77 -3.79
N ARG A 211 18.55 9.50 -3.43
CA ARG A 211 17.62 8.73 -2.59
C ARG A 211 17.27 9.40 -1.25
N LYS A 212 18.22 10.11 -0.64
CA LYS A 212 18.00 10.79 0.66
C LYS A 212 16.98 11.94 0.56
N GLU A 213 16.70 12.42 -0.64
CA GLU A 213 15.77 13.51 -0.92
C GLU A 213 14.35 13.00 -1.18
N LEU A 214 14.14 11.68 -1.30
CA LEU A 214 12.82 11.06 -1.50
C LEU A 214 11.83 11.34 -0.34
N ARG A 215 12.30 11.85 0.79
CA ARG A 215 11.45 12.37 1.88
C ARG A 215 10.72 13.67 1.52
N ASN A 216 11.11 14.32 0.42
CA ASN A 216 10.59 15.61 -0.01
C ASN A 216 9.60 15.52 -1.17
N THR A 217 9.24 14.32 -1.66
CA THR A 217 8.34 14.14 -2.81
C THR A 217 7.38 12.97 -2.61
N ILE A 218 6.11 13.09 -3.02
CA ILE A 218 5.13 11.99 -2.99
C ILE A 218 5.23 11.18 -4.28
N GLN A 219 5.23 11.84 -5.45
CA GLN A 219 5.53 11.22 -6.72
C GLN A 219 7.02 11.34 -7.02
N VAL A 220 7.68 10.20 -7.22
CA VAL A 220 9.09 10.14 -7.60
C VAL A 220 9.17 10.14 -9.11
N LEU A 221 9.65 11.24 -9.69
CA LEU A 221 10.03 11.28 -11.10
C LEU A 221 11.19 10.31 -11.36
N PRO A 222 11.33 9.72 -12.57
CA PRO A 222 12.35 8.73 -12.84
C PRO A 222 13.75 9.29 -12.61
N ILE A 223 14.46 8.73 -11.63
CA ILE A 223 15.85 9.06 -11.31
C ILE A 223 16.77 7.90 -11.73
N PRO A 224 17.87 8.16 -12.45
CA PRO A 224 18.86 7.14 -12.74
C PRO A 224 19.68 6.85 -11.49
N LEU A 225 19.68 5.59 -11.05
CA LEU A 225 20.46 5.14 -9.90
C LEU A 225 21.41 4.03 -10.33
N MET A 226 22.66 4.15 -9.88
CA MET A 226 23.65 3.09 -10.00
C MET A 226 23.46 2.10 -8.84
N LEU A 227 23.39 0.81 -9.14
CA LEU A 227 23.47 -0.21 -8.10
C LEU A 227 24.92 -0.34 -7.64
N GLU A 228 25.17 -0.13 -6.34
CA GLU A 228 26.46 -0.43 -5.74
C GLU A 228 26.82 -1.91 -5.96
N GLY A 229 28.03 -2.16 -6.46
CA GLY A 229 28.53 -3.52 -6.72
C GLY A 229 28.11 -4.15 -8.07
N SER A 230 27.36 -3.45 -8.92
CA SER A 230 27.07 -3.89 -10.28
C SER A 230 28.20 -3.53 -11.25
N SER A 231 28.69 -4.51 -12.02
CA SER A 231 29.62 -4.26 -13.14
C SER A 231 28.95 -3.63 -14.37
N ASN A 232 27.62 -3.54 -14.39
CA ASN A 232 26.89 -2.89 -15.46
C ASN A 232 26.99 -1.37 -15.33
N LEU A 233 27.49 -0.72 -16.40
CA LEU A 233 27.61 0.74 -16.53
C LEU A 233 26.27 1.43 -16.81
N THR A 234 25.19 0.68 -17.05
CA THR A 234 23.88 1.23 -17.35
C THR A 234 23.11 1.51 -16.06
N PRO A 235 22.65 2.75 -15.83
CA PRO A 235 21.84 3.07 -14.67
C PRO A 235 20.48 2.37 -14.74
N ARG A 236 19.94 2.00 -13.58
CA ARG A 236 18.53 1.58 -13.46
C ARG A 236 17.69 2.78 -13.07
N TYR A 237 16.48 2.88 -13.61
CA TYR A 237 15.58 3.98 -13.25
C TYR A 237 14.71 3.60 -12.07
N TYR A 238 14.67 4.45 -11.06
CA TYR A 238 13.77 4.35 -9.91
C TYR A 238 12.73 5.46 -9.99
N GLY A 239 11.47 5.15 -9.71
CA GLY A 239 10.39 6.14 -9.72
C GLY A 239 9.07 5.57 -9.26
N THR A 240 8.04 6.41 -9.18
CA THR A 240 6.67 5.95 -8.94
C THR A 240 6.17 5.19 -10.15
N ARG A 241 5.99 3.88 -10.01
CA ARG A 241 5.48 3.02 -11.10
C ARG A 241 4.00 3.20 -11.31
N LEU A 242 3.26 3.17 -10.21
CA LEU A 242 1.80 3.19 -10.18
C LEU A 242 1.29 3.88 -8.93
N SER A 243 0.07 4.36 -9.02
CA SER A 243 -0.71 4.95 -7.94
C SER A 243 -1.99 4.15 -7.79
N THR A 244 -2.44 3.94 -6.56
CA THR A 244 -3.66 3.21 -6.27
C THR A 244 -4.54 3.99 -5.32
N VAL A 245 -5.85 4.01 -5.58
CA VAL A 245 -6.89 4.54 -4.70
C VAL A 245 -7.86 3.42 -4.34
N LEU A 246 -8.15 3.26 -3.05
CA LEU A 246 -9.12 2.32 -2.51
C LEU A 246 -10.13 3.09 -1.66
N LEU A 247 -11.40 3.04 -2.08
CA LEU A 247 -12.53 3.53 -1.31
C LEU A 247 -13.37 2.34 -0.85
N VAL A 248 -13.64 2.29 0.46
CA VAL A 248 -14.58 1.32 1.04
C VAL A 248 -15.72 2.10 1.68
N LYS A 249 -16.95 1.89 1.21
CA LYS A 249 -18.17 2.49 1.77
C LYS A 249 -18.63 1.76 3.02
N LYS A 250 -19.39 2.44 3.87
CA LYS A 250 -19.97 1.87 5.10
C LYS A 250 -20.92 0.70 4.82
N ASN A 251 -21.50 0.65 3.62
CA ASN A 251 -22.39 -0.41 3.18
C ASN A 251 -21.62 -1.60 2.55
N GLY A 252 -20.29 -1.54 2.41
CA GLY A 252 -19.47 -2.60 1.82
C GLY A 252 -19.22 -2.50 0.32
N ASP A 253 -19.66 -1.43 -0.35
CA ASP A 253 -19.21 -1.20 -1.72
C ASP A 253 -17.74 -0.77 -1.73
N VAL A 254 -16.97 -1.35 -2.64
CA VAL A 254 -15.56 -1.05 -2.85
C VAL A 254 -15.35 -0.46 -4.23
N LEU A 255 -14.50 0.56 -4.30
CA LEU A 255 -13.88 1.03 -5.52
C LEU A 255 -12.36 0.95 -5.35
N PHE A 256 -11.70 0.22 -6.24
CA PHE A 256 -10.25 0.16 -6.32
C PHE A 256 -9.83 0.64 -7.71
N ILE A 257 -8.99 1.66 -7.78
CA ILE A 257 -8.45 2.20 -9.03
C ILE A 257 -6.93 2.15 -8.96
N GLU A 258 -6.30 1.63 -10.00
CA GLU A 258 -4.85 1.67 -10.20
C GLU A 258 -4.51 2.39 -11.50
N ARG A 259 -3.59 3.36 -11.43
CA ARG A 259 -3.07 4.11 -12.58
C ARG A 259 -1.57 3.86 -12.72
N ASP A 260 -1.13 3.63 -13.94
CA ASP A 260 0.30 3.62 -14.21
C ASP A 260 0.83 5.06 -14.32
N ILE A 261 1.98 5.32 -13.72
CA ILE A 261 2.64 6.63 -13.72
C ILE A 261 3.86 6.59 -14.64
N TRP A 262 4.79 5.68 -14.38
CA TRP A 262 6.00 5.48 -15.19
C TRP A 262 6.20 4.00 -15.51
N LYS A 263 6.49 3.72 -16.79
CA LYS A 263 6.90 2.40 -17.28
C LYS A 263 8.27 2.49 -17.91
N LEU A 264 8.95 1.35 -18.02
CA LEU A 264 10.16 1.24 -18.82
C LEU A 264 9.81 0.64 -20.19
N VAL A 265 10.07 1.39 -21.26
CA VAL A 265 9.92 0.95 -22.65
C VAL A 265 11.24 1.16 -23.35
N ASP A 266 11.79 0.09 -23.94
CA ASP A 266 13.11 0.12 -24.61
C ASP A 266 14.22 0.72 -23.74
N GLY A 267 14.19 0.43 -22.44
CA GLY A 267 15.17 0.91 -21.46
C GLY A 267 15.00 2.37 -21.04
N GLN A 268 13.95 3.06 -21.50
CA GLN A 268 13.68 4.46 -21.17
C GLN A 268 12.39 4.61 -20.34
N PRO A 269 12.38 5.48 -19.31
CA PRO A 269 11.17 5.81 -18.58
C PRO A 269 10.19 6.57 -19.47
N VAL A 270 8.97 6.07 -19.60
CA VAL A 270 7.90 6.72 -20.35
C VAL A 270 6.64 6.80 -19.51
N LYS A 271 5.88 7.88 -19.69
CA LYS A 271 4.48 7.91 -19.24
C LYS A 271 3.64 7.11 -20.23
N PRO A 272 2.71 6.26 -19.77
CA PRO A 272 1.76 5.58 -20.66
C PRO A 272 0.95 6.59 -21.47
N VAL A 273 0.86 6.37 -22.79
CA VAL A 273 0.03 7.16 -23.70
C VAL A 273 -0.81 6.18 -24.55
N PRO A 274 -2.16 6.18 -24.41
CA PRO A 274 -2.95 6.97 -23.46
C PRO A 274 -2.67 6.58 -21.99
N PRO A 275 -3.01 7.44 -21.01
CA PRO A 275 -2.98 7.06 -19.61
C PRO A 275 -3.75 5.77 -19.38
N THR A 276 -3.16 4.86 -18.61
CA THR A 276 -3.77 3.56 -18.31
C THR A 276 -4.38 3.57 -16.92
N GLU A 277 -5.60 3.07 -16.84
CA GLU A 277 -6.35 2.95 -15.59
C GLU A 277 -7.01 1.58 -15.54
N ARG A 278 -6.98 0.96 -14.36
CA ARG A 278 -7.70 -0.27 -14.04
C ARG A 278 -8.63 0.04 -12.88
N SER A 279 -9.92 -0.20 -13.07
CA SER A 279 -10.96 0.11 -12.09
C SER A 279 -11.76 -1.14 -11.75
N PHE A 280 -11.87 -1.44 -10.46
CA PHE A 280 -12.58 -2.60 -9.94
C PHE A 280 -13.64 -2.13 -8.96
N ARG A 281 -14.87 -2.60 -9.17
CA ARG A 281 -16.00 -2.39 -8.27
C ARG A 281 -16.54 -3.72 -7.81
N PHE A 282 -16.70 -3.87 -6.50
CA PHE A 282 -17.23 -5.09 -5.91
C PHE A 282 -17.85 -4.83 -4.54
N LYS A 283 -18.58 -5.83 -4.05
CA LYS A 283 -19.14 -5.85 -2.70
C LYS A 283 -18.26 -6.70 -1.79
N LEU A 284 -18.05 -6.25 -0.56
CA LEU A 284 -17.42 -7.09 0.47
C LEU A 284 -18.35 -8.22 0.89
N ASP A 285 -17.78 -9.42 1.05
CA ASP A 285 -18.41 -10.60 1.63
C ASP A 285 -17.93 -10.76 3.07
N ILE A 286 -18.50 -9.96 3.97
CA ILE A 286 -18.15 -10.01 5.39
C ILE A 286 -19.09 -11.01 6.07
N LYS A 287 -18.51 -12.14 6.49
CA LYS A 287 -19.24 -13.11 7.31
C LYS A 287 -19.56 -12.49 8.67
N SER A 288 -20.83 -12.51 9.07
CA SER A 288 -21.23 -12.14 10.42
C SER A 288 -20.58 -13.10 11.42
N SER A 289 -19.96 -12.56 12.47
CA SER A 289 -19.38 -13.35 13.57
C SER A 289 -20.43 -14.10 14.41
N ALA A 290 -21.73 -13.98 14.07
CA ALA A 290 -22.86 -14.51 14.84
C ALA A 290 -23.10 -16.02 14.77
N ASN A 291 -22.26 -16.83 14.11
CA ASN A 291 -22.46 -18.29 14.04
C ASN A 291 -21.17 -19.07 14.33
N LYS A 292 -20.69 -19.01 15.57
CA LYS A 292 -19.86 -20.07 16.18
C LYS A 292 -20.20 -20.18 17.67
N ASN A 293 -21.31 -20.86 17.94
CA ASN A 293 -21.55 -21.54 19.23
C ASN A 293 -20.91 -22.92 19.16
#